data_AF-A0A183LP28-F1
#
_entry.id   AF-A0A183LP28-F1
#
_cell.length_a   1.000
_cell.length_b   1.000
_cell.length_c   1.000
_cell.angle_alpha   90.00
_cell.angle_beta   90.00
_cell.angle_gamma   90.00
#
_symmetry.space_group_name_H-M   'P 1'
#
loop_
_entity.id
_entity.type
_entity.pdbx_description
1 polymer ?
#
loop_
_entity_poly.entity_id
_entity_poly.type
_entity_poly.pdbx_seq_one_letter_code
_entity_poly.pdbx_strand_id
1 'polypeptide(L)'
;MVFKTYRPVQTSLSVWLKNSLLTHQIIFLLLMGILVGLSCWLLIWTSRFSDFEIIMKSYYFSSGKLLLLVSSIFGAGVAVFGYCIFNVDSPTLLLIHIISNFILIWAFLSVSVCGFLLLLELDIELPGKFTSAITKYYGINMSLRRNKDLTTAINEIQFKFKCCGTHGEKSSNYSWFIYRGSSTWFYITQELGLKSTIQYVPESCCVLKSPNLQFNSFSEIQSQSGVFLDRELCIGYKSLTTRDDIAPRIDNPLYTTRSNTYLYEKGCVTVVRQEYQQYSIMLAASGTTALVLSIVGFILSLVLLFHIEYQQFVRISTDWNINTSTINIQSSIQDNISTTSKQLSENDVLVKA
;
A
#
# COMPACT_ATOMS: atom_id res chain seq x y z
N MET A 1 36.75 -8.78 -27.41
CA MET A 1 35.61 -8.45 -28.31
C MET A 1 35.30 -6.98 -28.15
N VAL A 2 35.58 -6.17 -29.17
CA VAL A 2 35.23 -4.74 -29.17
C VAL A 2 33.84 -4.62 -29.76
N PHE A 3 32.82 -4.36 -28.92
CA PHE A 3 31.49 -4.04 -29.39
C PHE A 3 31.54 -2.66 -30.05
N LYS A 4 31.61 -2.62 -31.38
CA LYS A 4 31.49 -1.39 -32.15
C LYS A 4 30.05 -0.90 -32.01
N THR A 5 29.85 0.16 -31.22
CA THR A 5 28.55 0.80 -31.00
C THR A 5 28.20 1.64 -32.23
N TYR A 6 27.37 1.11 -33.11
CA TYR A 6 26.88 1.83 -34.29
C TYR A 6 25.68 2.71 -33.89
N ARG A 7 25.71 4.02 -34.20
CA ARG A 7 24.57 4.93 -33.99
C ARG A 7 23.36 4.47 -34.82
N PRO A 8 22.14 4.30 -34.27
CA PRO A 8 20.96 3.80 -34.98
C PRO A 8 20.49 4.74 -36.11
N VAL A 9 19.84 4.20 -37.16
CA VAL A 9 19.22 5.02 -38.22
C VAL A 9 17.93 5.54 -37.61
N GLN A 10 17.76 6.86 -37.62
CA GLN A 10 16.61 7.51 -37.02
C GLN A 10 15.40 7.39 -37.94
N THR A 11 14.53 6.41 -37.67
CA THR A 11 13.22 6.26 -38.32
C THR A 11 12.16 7.12 -37.64
N SER A 12 11.12 7.56 -38.35
CA SER A 12 10.00 8.32 -37.75
C SER A 12 9.36 7.60 -36.55
N LEU A 13 9.22 6.26 -36.63
CA LEU A 13 8.73 5.41 -35.55
C LEU A 13 9.65 5.45 -34.31
N SER A 14 10.97 5.42 -34.50
CA SER A 14 11.93 5.50 -33.39
C SER A 14 11.85 6.83 -32.65
N VAL A 15 11.62 7.94 -33.36
CA VAL A 15 11.44 9.26 -32.77
C VAL A 15 10.14 9.32 -31.98
N TRP A 16 9.05 8.78 -32.53
CA TRP A 16 7.76 8.74 -31.86
C TRP A 16 7.77 7.89 -30.58
N LEU A 17 8.33 6.67 -30.65
CA LEU A 17 8.47 5.78 -29.49
C LEU A 17 9.31 6.41 -28.38
N LYS A 18 10.42 7.05 -28.74
CA LYS A 18 11.28 7.74 -27.77
C LYS A 18 10.56 8.92 -27.10
N ASN A 19 9.84 9.75 -27.86
CA ASN A 19 9.07 10.87 -27.30
C ASN A 19 7.91 10.40 -26.43
N SER A 20 7.24 9.31 -26.81
CA SER A 20 6.17 8.69 -26.02
C SER A 20 6.71 8.16 -24.69
N LEU A 21 7.85 7.44 -24.71
CA LEU A 21 8.51 6.96 -23.49
C LEU A 21 8.94 8.13 -22.60
N LEU A 22 9.53 9.19 -23.16
CA LEU A 22 9.92 10.38 -22.40
C LEU A 22 8.71 11.04 -21.71
N THR A 23 7.62 11.21 -22.45
CA THR A 23 6.37 11.78 -21.92
C THR A 23 5.82 10.90 -20.79
N HIS A 24 5.83 9.59 -20.99
CA HIS A 24 5.43 8.64 -19.96
C HIS A 24 6.30 8.74 -18.70
N GLN A 25 7.63 8.84 -18.82
CA GLN A 25 8.52 8.98 -17.67
C GLN A 25 8.28 10.27 -16.88
N ILE A 26 7.97 11.38 -17.56
CA ILE A 26 7.62 12.65 -16.88
C ILE A 26 6.32 12.50 -16.09
N ILE A 27 5.28 11.92 -16.70
CA ILE A 27 3.99 11.67 -16.02
C ILE A 27 4.19 10.70 -14.84
N PHE A 28 4.98 9.65 -15.04
CA PHE A 28 5.28 8.66 -14.02
C PHE A 28 6.05 9.29 -12.84
N LEU A 29 7.04 10.16 -13.10
CA LEU A 29 7.76 10.89 -12.06
C LEU A 29 6.83 11.76 -11.22
N LEU A 30 5.93 12.52 -11.86
CA LEU A 30 4.95 13.35 -11.17
C LEU A 30 4.02 12.51 -10.28
N LEU A 31 3.53 11.38 -10.81
CA LEU A 31 2.72 10.46 -10.02
C LEU A 31 3.49 9.90 -8.83
N MET A 32 4.73 9.44 -9.02
CA MET A 32 5.55 8.90 -7.94
C MET A 32 5.80 9.96 -6.86
N GLY A 33 6.00 11.22 -7.22
CA GLY A 33 6.07 12.34 -6.27
C GLY A 33 4.81 12.48 -5.43
N ILE A 34 3.63 12.43 -6.06
CA ILE A 34 2.34 12.45 -5.36
C ILE A 34 2.20 11.24 -4.43
N LEU A 35 2.60 10.05 -4.88
CA LEU A 35 2.51 8.82 -4.10
C LEU A 35 3.46 8.81 -2.90
N VAL A 36 4.66 9.39 -3.01
CA VAL A 36 5.54 9.60 -1.86
C VAL A 36 4.86 10.50 -0.83
N GLY A 37 4.30 11.64 -1.26
CA GLY A 37 3.56 12.55 -0.38
C GLY A 37 2.37 11.86 0.30
N LEU A 38 1.59 11.11 -0.47
CA LEU A 38 0.47 10.32 0.04
C LEU A 38 0.95 9.24 1.01
N SER A 39 2.05 8.55 0.73
CA SER A 39 2.62 7.53 1.62
C SER A 39 3.06 8.11 2.96
N CYS A 40 3.73 9.27 2.94
CA CYS A 40 4.12 10.00 4.15
C CYS A 40 2.88 10.45 4.94
N TRP A 41 1.87 10.99 4.25
CA TRP A 41 0.59 11.35 4.87
C TRP A 41 -0.08 10.14 5.54
N LEU A 42 -0.14 8.99 4.84
CA LEU A 42 -0.70 7.75 5.38
C LEU A 42 0.09 7.23 6.59
N LEU A 43 1.42 7.35 6.61
CA LEU A 43 2.22 6.98 7.78
C LEU A 43 1.86 7.82 9.01
N ILE A 44 1.72 9.14 8.84
CA ILE A 44 1.34 10.04 9.92
C ILE A 44 -0.10 9.76 10.35
N TRP A 45 -1.04 9.64 9.41
CA TRP A 45 -2.45 9.40 9.70
C TRP A 45 -2.67 8.07 10.44
N THR A 46 -2.05 6.98 9.95
CA THR A 46 -2.17 5.65 10.57
C THR A 46 -1.55 5.54 11.95
N SER A 47 -0.70 6.49 12.37
CA SER A 47 -0.21 6.52 13.75
C SER A 47 -1.34 6.67 14.77
N ARG A 48 -2.45 7.32 14.41
CA ARG A 48 -3.66 7.43 15.25
C ARG A 48 -4.37 6.09 15.46
N PHE A 49 -4.06 5.13 14.61
CA PHE A 49 -4.74 3.86 14.45
C PHE A 49 -3.86 2.66 14.84
N SER A 50 -2.66 2.90 15.37
CA SER A 50 -1.73 1.85 15.78
C SER A 50 -2.32 0.88 16.81
N ASP A 51 -3.25 1.35 17.64
CA ASP A 51 -3.87 0.51 18.68
C ASP A 51 -4.76 -0.59 18.09
N PHE A 52 -5.38 -0.34 16.93
CA PHE A 52 -6.15 -1.37 16.21
C PHE A 52 -5.23 -2.44 15.61
N GLU A 53 -3.98 -2.12 15.27
CA GLU A 53 -2.98 -3.08 14.77
C GLU A 53 -2.71 -4.18 15.82
N ILE A 54 -2.66 -3.80 17.10
CA ILE A 54 -2.46 -4.73 18.23
C ILE A 54 -3.62 -5.74 18.30
N ILE A 55 -4.84 -5.31 18.01
CA ILE A 55 -6.04 -6.15 18.04
C ILE A 55 -6.13 -7.04 16.81
N MET A 56 -5.89 -6.47 15.62
CA MET A 56 -6.01 -7.20 14.36
C MET A 56 -4.90 -8.23 14.16
N LYS A 57 -3.70 -7.96 14.68
CA LYS A 57 -2.47 -8.72 14.40
C LYS A 57 -2.22 -8.93 12.90
N SER A 58 -2.72 -8.03 12.07
CA SER A 58 -2.66 -8.18 10.62
C SER A 58 -1.40 -7.55 10.06
N TYR A 59 -0.62 -8.35 9.34
CA TYR A 59 0.63 -7.93 8.69
C TYR A 59 0.40 -6.89 7.58
N TYR A 60 -0.79 -6.91 6.96
CA TYR A 60 -1.13 -6.06 5.81
C TYR A 60 -1.19 -4.56 6.20
N PHE A 61 -1.62 -4.27 7.43
CA PHE A 61 -1.78 -2.89 7.92
C PHE A 61 -0.44 -2.15 8.08
N SER A 62 0.57 -2.85 8.62
CA SER A 62 1.90 -2.29 8.79
C SER A 62 2.67 -2.24 7.46
N SER A 63 2.57 -3.29 6.66
CA SER A 63 3.43 -3.50 5.50
C SER A 63 2.98 -2.70 4.27
N GLY A 64 1.68 -2.55 4.04
CA GLY A 64 1.16 -1.92 2.81
C GLY A 64 1.64 -0.48 2.61
N LYS A 65 1.64 0.34 3.67
CA LYS A 65 2.09 1.74 3.64
C LYS A 65 3.60 1.89 3.44
N LEU A 66 4.39 1.01 4.05
CA LEU A 66 5.85 1.00 3.88
C LEU A 66 6.24 0.54 2.48
N LEU A 67 5.55 -0.50 1.96
CA LEU A 67 5.73 -0.96 0.59
C LEU A 67 5.38 0.16 -0.40
N LEU A 68 4.27 0.88 -0.22
CA LEU A 68 3.91 2.01 -1.07
C LEU A 68 5.00 3.10 -1.02
N LEU A 69 5.50 3.45 0.16
CA LEU A 69 6.55 4.46 0.30
C LEU A 69 7.83 4.06 -0.44
N VAL A 70 8.37 2.88 -0.14
CA VAL A 70 9.65 2.40 -0.72
C VAL A 70 9.52 2.25 -2.24
N SER A 71 8.41 1.68 -2.72
CA SER A 71 8.15 1.51 -4.15
C SER A 71 8.03 2.85 -4.86
N SER A 72 7.43 3.86 -4.23
CA SER A 72 7.27 5.20 -4.81
C SER A 72 8.60 5.95 -4.90
N ILE A 73 9.45 5.84 -3.87
CA ILE A 73 10.80 6.44 -3.89
C ILE A 73 11.65 5.77 -4.97
N PHE A 74 11.65 4.43 -5.01
CA PHE A 74 12.38 3.68 -6.04
C PHE A 74 11.84 4.00 -7.43
N GLY A 75 10.51 4.10 -7.60
CA GLY A 75 9.84 4.47 -8.84
C GLY A 75 10.24 5.86 -9.33
N ALA A 76 10.31 6.85 -8.45
CA ALA A 76 10.81 8.19 -8.80
C ALA A 76 12.27 8.13 -9.30
N GLY A 77 13.12 7.33 -8.65
CA GLY A 77 14.49 7.09 -9.09
C GLY A 77 14.57 6.46 -10.48
N VAL A 78 13.73 5.44 -10.75
CA VAL A 78 13.62 4.80 -12.06
C VAL A 78 13.14 5.77 -13.15
N ALA A 79 12.24 6.70 -12.81
CA ALA A 79 11.75 7.72 -13.74
C ALA A 79 12.84 8.74 -14.12
N VAL A 80 13.59 9.24 -13.12
CA VAL A 80 14.75 10.12 -13.36
C VAL A 80 15.83 9.40 -14.16
N PHE A 81 16.10 8.14 -13.84
CA PHE A 81 17.03 7.33 -14.60
C PHE A 81 16.55 7.11 -16.04
N GLY A 82 15.25 6.87 -16.24
CA GLY A 82 14.62 6.76 -17.57
C GLY A 82 14.82 8.01 -18.42
N TYR A 83 14.74 9.20 -17.81
CA TYR A 83 15.05 10.46 -18.47
C TYR A 83 16.52 10.53 -18.93
N CYS A 84 17.47 10.09 -18.10
CA CYS A 84 18.89 10.06 -18.46
C CYS A 84 19.21 9.07 -19.58
N ILE A 85 18.52 7.92 -19.63
CA ILE A 85 18.71 6.90 -20.68
C ILE A 85 18.40 7.46 -22.06
N PHE A 86 17.42 8.36 -22.19
CA PHE A 86 17.10 8.97 -23.48
C PHE A 86 18.30 9.70 -24.10
N ASN A 87 19.17 10.30 -23.28
CA ASN A 87 20.35 11.02 -23.76
C ASN A 87 21.52 10.10 -24.12
N VAL A 88 21.47 8.83 -23.69
CA VAL A 88 22.55 7.86 -23.85
C VAL A 88 21.99 6.67 -24.62
N ASP A 89 22.22 6.60 -25.94
CA ASP A 89 21.79 5.52 -26.84
C ASP A 89 22.49 4.17 -26.53
N SER A 90 22.33 3.67 -25.30
CA SER A 90 22.93 2.45 -24.79
C SER A 90 21.86 1.38 -24.55
N PRO A 91 21.93 0.23 -25.25
CA PRO A 91 20.97 -0.86 -25.07
C PRO A 91 21.04 -1.48 -23.66
N THR A 92 22.23 -1.47 -23.04
CA THR A 92 22.42 -1.99 -21.68
C THR A 92 21.67 -1.16 -20.64
N LEU A 93 21.65 0.17 -20.78
CA LEU A 93 20.91 1.02 -19.85
C LEU A 93 19.39 0.84 -20.00
N LEU A 94 18.91 0.66 -21.24
CA LEU A 94 17.51 0.34 -21.51
C LEU A 94 17.10 -1.00 -20.88
N LEU A 95 17.97 -2.02 -20.93
CA LEU A 95 17.74 -3.31 -20.28
C LEU A 95 17.62 -3.17 -18.76
N ILE A 96 18.50 -2.40 -18.11
CA ILE A 96 18.43 -2.12 -16.66
C ILE A 96 17.11 -1.43 -16.30
N HIS A 97 16.64 -0.51 -17.14
CA HIS A 97 15.35 0.15 -16.95
C HIS A 97 14.17 -0.82 -17.08
N ILE A 98 14.20 -1.74 -18.05
CA ILE A 98 13.18 -2.79 -18.19
C ILE A 98 13.12 -3.67 -16.94
N ILE A 99 14.28 -4.13 -16.43
CA ILE A 99 14.36 -4.94 -15.21
C ILE A 99 13.82 -4.16 -14.01
N SER A 100 14.15 -2.87 -13.90
CA SER A 100 13.70 -2.02 -12.79
C SER A 100 12.18 -1.80 -12.83
N ASN A 101 11.59 -1.58 -14.02
CA ASN A 101 10.13 -1.52 -14.19
C ASN A 101 9.45 -2.86 -13.85
N PHE A 102 10.07 -3.98 -14.21
CA PHE A 102 9.54 -5.29 -13.84
C PHE A 102 9.48 -5.47 -12.32
N ILE A 103 10.52 -5.06 -11.59
CA ILE A 103 10.52 -5.07 -10.11
C ILE A 103 9.40 -4.16 -9.56
N LEU A 104 9.21 -2.96 -10.14
CA LEU A 104 8.13 -2.05 -9.74
C LEU A 104 6.74 -2.63 -9.95
N ILE A 105 6.52 -3.37 -11.04
CA ILE A 105 5.23 -4.06 -11.28
C ILE A 105 4.90 -5.01 -10.12
N TRP A 106 5.86 -5.83 -9.68
CA TRP A 106 5.65 -6.73 -8.54
C TRP A 106 5.42 -5.98 -7.23
N ALA A 107 6.14 -4.89 -7.03
CA ALA A 107 6.01 -4.07 -5.84
C ALA A 107 4.62 -3.42 -5.75
N PHE A 108 4.15 -2.77 -6.82
CA PHE A 108 2.81 -2.16 -6.86
C PHE A 108 1.68 -3.18 -6.89
N LEU A 109 1.90 -4.36 -7.48
CA LEU A 109 0.96 -5.48 -7.36
C LEU A 109 0.79 -5.87 -5.89
N SER A 110 1.90 -6.00 -5.15
CA SER A 110 1.87 -6.34 -3.72
C SER A 110 1.13 -5.28 -2.90
N VAL A 111 1.36 -3.99 -3.18
CA VAL A 111 0.64 -2.88 -2.53
C VAL A 111 -0.86 -2.95 -2.82
N SER A 112 -1.23 -3.17 -4.08
CA SER A 112 -2.63 -3.29 -4.49
C SER A 112 -3.32 -4.46 -3.78
N VAL A 113 -2.69 -5.63 -3.74
CA VAL A 113 -3.21 -6.82 -3.04
C VAL A 113 -3.35 -6.54 -1.54
N CYS A 114 -2.36 -5.92 -0.90
CA CYS A 114 -2.46 -5.51 0.51
C CYS A 114 -3.66 -4.57 0.75
N GLY A 115 -3.89 -3.60 -0.14
CA GLY A 115 -5.02 -2.68 -0.05
C GLY A 115 -6.38 -3.40 -0.12
N PHE A 116 -6.55 -4.33 -1.07
CA PHE A 116 -7.78 -5.11 -1.20
C PHE A 116 -7.99 -6.10 -0.06
N LEU A 117 -6.94 -6.80 0.39
CA LEU A 117 -7.03 -7.70 1.54
C LEU A 117 -7.40 -6.94 2.81
N LEU A 118 -6.84 -5.74 3.00
CA LEU A 118 -7.19 -4.90 4.13
C LEU A 118 -8.66 -4.47 4.11
N LEU A 119 -9.24 -4.18 2.93
CA LEU A 119 -10.68 -3.91 2.81
C LEU A 119 -11.53 -5.10 3.27
N LEU A 120 -11.19 -6.30 2.82
CA LEU A 120 -11.90 -7.53 3.19
C LEU A 120 -11.77 -7.82 4.68
N GLU A 121 -10.57 -7.68 5.24
CA GLU A 121 -10.32 -7.96 6.65
C GLU A 121 -11.03 -6.96 7.57
N LEU A 122 -11.16 -5.70 7.14
CA LEU A 122 -11.89 -4.67 7.89
C LEU A 122 -13.40 -4.95 7.98
N ASP A 123 -14.00 -5.41 6.89
CA ASP A 123 -15.46 -5.60 6.86
C ASP A 123 -15.88 -6.88 7.57
N ILE A 124 -15.10 -7.95 7.45
CA ILE A 124 -15.47 -9.29 7.91
C ILE A 124 -14.83 -9.64 9.26
N GLU A 125 -13.52 -9.44 9.42
CA GLU A 125 -12.79 -9.96 10.57
C GLU A 125 -12.70 -8.98 11.75
N LEU A 126 -12.60 -7.68 11.48
CA LEU A 126 -12.42 -6.66 12.52
C LEU A 126 -13.51 -6.70 13.60
N PRO A 127 -14.83 -6.73 13.28
CA PRO A 127 -15.87 -6.84 14.32
C PRO A 127 -15.70 -8.10 15.19
N GLY A 128 -15.33 -9.23 14.59
CA GLY A 128 -15.15 -10.50 15.28
C GLY A 128 -13.92 -10.53 16.19
N LYS A 129 -12.77 -10.05 15.67
CA LYS A 129 -11.52 -9.94 16.45
C LYS A 129 -11.68 -8.96 17.61
N PHE A 130 -12.30 -7.82 17.37
CA PHE A 130 -12.58 -6.81 18.41
C PHE A 130 -13.55 -7.35 19.47
N THR A 131 -14.58 -8.09 19.06
CA THR A 131 -15.51 -8.79 19.96
C THR A 131 -14.80 -9.82 20.83
N SER A 132 -13.93 -10.65 20.25
CA SER A 132 -13.11 -11.61 21.00
C SER A 132 -12.17 -10.92 21.99
N ALA A 133 -11.57 -9.79 21.57
CA ALA A 133 -10.68 -8.99 22.41
C ALA A 133 -11.41 -8.47 23.67
N ILE A 134 -12.61 -7.90 23.51
CA ILE A 134 -13.42 -7.42 24.64
C ILE A 134 -13.96 -8.59 25.48
N THR A 135 -14.52 -9.61 24.86
CA THR A 135 -15.23 -10.66 25.62
C THR A 135 -14.30 -11.59 26.39
N LYS A 136 -13.14 -11.95 25.83
CA LYS A 136 -12.26 -12.99 26.40
C LYS A 136 -11.02 -12.45 27.12
N TYR A 137 -10.46 -11.32 26.66
CA TYR A 137 -9.11 -10.90 27.07
C TYR A 137 -9.07 -9.59 27.87
N TYR A 138 -10.04 -8.71 27.66
CA TYR A 138 -10.10 -7.42 28.33
C TYR A 138 -10.12 -7.58 29.86
N GLY A 139 -9.18 -6.96 30.57
CA GLY A 139 -9.13 -6.95 32.03
C GLY A 139 -8.94 -8.31 32.70
N ILE A 140 -8.67 -9.38 31.95
CA ILE A 140 -8.48 -10.75 32.45
C ILE A 140 -7.01 -11.12 32.41
N ASN A 141 -6.50 -11.76 33.48
CA ASN A 141 -5.11 -12.26 33.57
C ASN A 141 -4.08 -11.21 33.15
N MET A 142 -4.13 -10.04 33.80
CA MET A 142 -3.27 -8.88 33.48
C MET A 142 -1.76 -9.13 33.72
N SER A 143 -1.39 -10.27 34.30
CA SER A 143 -0.01 -10.76 34.34
C SER A 143 0.54 -11.14 32.95
N LEU A 144 -0.34 -11.54 32.02
CA LEU A 144 0.03 -11.83 30.64
C LEU A 144 0.15 -10.53 29.84
N ARG A 145 1.35 -10.28 29.30
CA ARG A 145 1.65 -9.09 28.47
C ARG A 145 0.62 -8.86 27.37
N ARG A 146 0.21 -9.92 26.67
CA ARG A 146 -0.79 -9.85 25.60
C ARG A 146 -2.13 -9.27 26.08
N ASN A 147 -2.64 -9.71 27.24
CA ASN A 147 -3.93 -9.24 27.74
C ASN A 147 -3.85 -7.81 28.23
N LYS A 148 -2.71 -7.43 28.83
CA LYS A 148 -2.41 -6.05 29.20
C LYS A 148 -2.39 -5.14 27.97
N ASP A 149 -1.70 -5.55 26.90
CA ASP A 149 -1.59 -4.79 25.65
C ASP A 149 -2.97 -4.66 24.97
N LEU A 150 -3.76 -5.73 24.93
CA LEU A 150 -5.14 -5.69 24.40
C LEU A 150 -6.06 -4.78 25.21
N THR A 151 -6.01 -4.87 26.55
CA THR A 151 -6.83 -4.02 27.44
C THR A 151 -6.46 -2.55 27.27
N THR A 152 -5.16 -2.26 27.19
CA THR A 152 -4.65 -0.90 26.95
C THR A 152 -5.11 -0.40 25.59
N ALA A 153 -4.94 -1.19 24.52
CA ALA A 153 -5.37 -0.82 23.18
C ALA A 153 -6.89 -0.56 23.09
N ILE A 154 -7.72 -1.40 23.72
CA ILE A 154 -9.18 -1.20 23.75
C ILE A 154 -9.53 0.11 24.47
N ASN A 155 -8.90 0.40 25.62
CA ASN A 155 -9.14 1.64 26.35
C ASN A 155 -8.75 2.87 25.53
N GLU A 156 -7.58 2.83 24.88
CA GLU A 156 -7.10 3.90 24.00
C GLU A 156 -8.03 4.13 22.81
N ILE A 157 -8.50 3.06 22.17
CA ILE A 157 -9.43 3.14 21.04
C ILE A 157 -10.75 3.78 21.47
N GLN A 158 -11.34 3.30 22.57
CA GLN A 158 -12.59 3.84 23.10
C GLN A 158 -12.48 5.32 23.45
N PHE A 159 -11.34 5.68 24.06
CA PHE A 159 -11.02 7.05 24.42
C PHE A 159 -10.83 7.95 23.19
N LYS A 160 -9.94 7.58 22.27
CA LYS A 160 -9.59 8.38 21.08
C LYS A 160 -10.76 8.56 20.13
N PHE A 161 -11.53 7.50 19.90
CA PHE A 161 -12.64 7.48 18.94
C PHE A 161 -14.01 7.74 19.58
N LYS A 162 -14.06 8.01 20.90
CA LYS A 162 -15.30 8.38 21.60
C LYS A 162 -16.42 7.36 21.37
N CYS A 163 -16.09 6.10 21.62
CA CYS A 163 -16.94 4.95 21.33
C CYS A 163 -16.92 3.95 22.50
N CYS A 164 -17.90 3.04 22.55
CA CYS A 164 -17.94 1.97 23.54
C CYS A 164 -18.42 0.66 22.93
N GLY A 165 -17.72 -0.42 23.28
CA GLY A 165 -17.99 -1.74 22.71
C GLY A 165 -17.48 -1.88 21.27
N THR A 166 -18.03 -2.86 20.56
CA THR A 166 -17.48 -3.33 19.29
C THR A 166 -18.17 -2.67 18.10
N HIS A 167 -19.47 -2.87 17.90
CA HIS A 167 -20.21 -2.34 16.75
C HIS A 167 -21.71 -2.17 17.04
N GLY A 168 -22.35 -1.40 16.18
CA GLY A 168 -23.77 -1.06 16.26
C GLY A 168 -24.02 0.23 17.04
N GLU A 169 -25.30 0.58 17.11
CA GLU A 169 -25.80 1.77 17.80
C GLU A 169 -26.18 1.44 19.25
N LYS A 170 -26.73 2.42 19.97
CA LYS A 170 -27.07 2.32 21.41
C LYS A 170 -27.93 1.11 21.82
N SER A 171 -28.75 0.60 20.90
CA SER A 171 -29.64 -0.54 21.13
C SER A 171 -29.04 -1.90 20.76
N SER A 172 -27.78 -1.90 20.28
CA SER A 172 -27.06 -3.11 19.90
C SER A 172 -26.48 -3.83 21.11
N ASN A 173 -26.60 -5.16 21.14
CA ASN A 173 -25.92 -6.03 22.10
C ASN A 173 -24.38 -5.92 22.04
N TYR A 174 -23.85 -5.46 20.91
CA TYR A 174 -22.41 -5.36 20.66
C TYR A 174 -21.83 -3.97 20.94
N SER A 175 -22.66 -3.01 21.34
CA SER A 175 -22.22 -1.68 21.79
C SER A 175 -21.73 -1.76 23.25
N TRP A 176 -22.14 -0.83 24.11
CA TRP A 176 -21.81 -0.84 25.54
C TRP A 176 -22.22 -2.13 26.26
N PHE A 177 -23.33 -2.76 25.85
CA PHE A 177 -23.91 -3.93 26.53
C PHE A 177 -23.01 -5.17 26.49
N ILE A 178 -22.07 -5.25 25.53
CA ILE A 178 -21.20 -6.42 25.36
C ILE A 178 -20.35 -6.71 26.61
N TYR A 179 -20.00 -5.67 27.37
CA TYR A 179 -19.28 -5.81 28.63
C TYR A 179 -20.10 -6.61 29.63
N ARG A 180 -21.35 -6.20 29.86
CA ARG A 180 -22.24 -6.89 30.78
C ARG A 180 -22.69 -8.25 30.27
N GLY A 181 -23.17 -8.31 29.03
CA GLY A 181 -23.88 -9.47 28.50
C GLY A 181 -22.99 -10.62 28.04
N SER A 182 -21.70 -10.39 27.79
CA SER A 182 -20.84 -11.43 27.19
C SER A 182 -19.37 -11.38 27.61
N SER A 183 -18.91 -10.37 28.36
CA SER A 183 -17.50 -10.30 28.75
C SER A 183 -17.20 -11.11 30.00
N THR A 184 -16.11 -11.88 29.93
CA THR A 184 -15.55 -12.58 31.09
C THR A 184 -15.09 -11.59 32.16
N TRP A 185 -14.67 -10.38 31.76
CA TRP A 185 -14.34 -9.29 32.68
C TRP A 185 -15.47 -9.00 33.66
N PHE A 186 -16.69 -8.79 33.17
CA PHE A 186 -17.83 -8.47 34.02
C PHE A 186 -18.15 -9.64 34.96
N TYR A 187 -18.22 -10.86 34.43
CA TYR A 187 -18.46 -12.07 35.22
C TYR A 187 -17.42 -12.25 36.35
N ILE A 188 -16.13 -12.18 36.04
CA ILE A 188 -15.07 -12.41 37.03
C ILE A 188 -14.96 -11.27 38.03
N THR A 189 -15.07 -10.02 37.59
CA THR A 189 -14.85 -8.87 38.49
C THR A 189 -16.06 -8.53 39.34
N GLN A 190 -17.28 -8.83 38.87
CA GLN A 190 -18.52 -8.41 39.53
C GLN A 190 -19.30 -9.58 40.12
N GLU A 191 -19.43 -10.70 39.41
CA GLU A 191 -20.27 -11.82 39.84
C GLU A 191 -19.58 -12.70 40.90
N LEU A 192 -18.25 -12.80 40.84
CA LEU A 192 -17.43 -13.44 41.89
C LEU A 192 -17.14 -12.53 43.10
N GLY A 193 -17.73 -11.34 43.17
CA GLY A 193 -17.71 -10.48 44.36
C GLY A 193 -16.36 -9.84 44.70
N LEU A 194 -15.41 -9.75 43.76
CA LEU A 194 -14.08 -9.15 44.00
C LEU A 194 -14.13 -7.64 44.22
N LYS A 195 -15.21 -6.95 43.82
CA LYS A 195 -15.42 -5.52 44.05
C LYS A 195 -16.75 -5.28 44.77
N SER A 196 -16.75 -4.30 45.68
CA SER A 196 -17.93 -3.86 46.43
C SER A 196 -18.95 -3.06 45.60
N THR A 197 -18.61 -2.68 44.36
CA THR A 197 -19.43 -1.82 43.50
C THR A 197 -19.48 -2.36 42.07
N ILE A 198 -20.71 -2.49 41.54
CA ILE A 198 -20.97 -3.07 40.21
C ILE A 198 -20.61 -2.06 39.12
N GLN A 199 -19.59 -2.38 38.34
CA GLN A 199 -19.14 -1.59 37.18
C GLN A 199 -19.64 -2.25 35.89
N TYR A 200 -20.53 -1.60 35.15
CA TYR A 200 -21.14 -2.18 33.93
C TYR A 200 -20.28 -2.00 32.68
N VAL A 201 -19.52 -0.91 32.61
CA VAL A 201 -18.69 -0.53 31.47
C VAL A 201 -17.35 0.04 31.95
N PRO A 202 -16.28 -0.03 31.14
CA PRO A 202 -15.01 0.56 31.50
C PRO A 202 -15.05 2.09 31.43
N GLU A 203 -14.14 2.73 32.15
CA GLU A 203 -14.03 4.20 32.23
C GLU A 203 -13.67 4.85 30.90
N SER A 204 -13.01 4.11 30.01
CA SER A 204 -12.69 4.53 28.64
C SER A 204 -13.92 4.79 27.78
N CYS A 205 -15.09 4.25 28.15
CA CYS A 205 -16.36 4.53 27.50
C CYS A 205 -17.02 5.84 27.96
N CYS A 206 -16.49 6.50 29.00
CA CYS A 206 -17.14 7.65 29.61
C CYS A 206 -16.83 8.97 28.93
N VAL A 207 -17.83 9.85 28.92
CA VAL A 207 -17.72 11.19 28.33
C VAL A 207 -16.93 12.13 29.26
N LEU A 208 -16.00 12.88 28.68
CA LEU A 208 -15.17 13.86 29.40
C LEU A 208 -15.92 15.17 29.62
N LYS A 209 -15.63 15.87 30.72
CA LYS A 209 -16.23 17.16 31.06
C LYS A 209 -15.86 18.27 30.07
N SER A 210 -14.62 18.26 29.58
CA SER A 210 -14.17 19.18 28.54
C SER A 210 -13.61 18.37 27.36
N PRO A 211 -14.24 18.46 26.16
CA PRO A 211 -13.79 17.74 24.98
C PRO A 211 -12.50 18.30 24.37
N ASN A 212 -12.02 19.47 24.85
CA ASN A 212 -10.86 20.19 24.33
C ASN A 212 -9.56 19.91 25.09
N LEU A 213 -9.60 19.14 26.19
CA LEU A 213 -8.39 18.68 26.85
C LEU A 213 -7.70 17.63 25.96
N GLN A 214 -6.53 17.98 25.44
CA GLN A 214 -5.69 17.05 24.69
C GLN A 214 -4.87 16.23 25.68
N PHE A 215 -5.17 14.94 25.76
CA PHE A 215 -4.36 13.97 26.49
C PHE A 215 -3.69 13.04 25.48
N ASN A 216 -2.48 12.61 25.78
CA ASN A 216 -1.71 11.75 24.88
C ASN A 216 -2.06 10.27 25.06
N SER A 217 -2.57 9.88 26.23
CA SER A 217 -3.01 8.51 26.53
C SER A 217 -4.14 8.49 27.56
N PHE A 218 -4.93 7.41 27.53
CA PHE A 218 -5.96 7.12 28.52
C PHE A 218 -5.37 6.92 29.93
N SER A 219 -4.16 6.34 30.02
CA SER A 219 -3.47 6.13 31.29
C SER A 219 -3.19 7.42 32.07
N GLU A 220 -2.96 8.53 31.37
CA GLU A 220 -2.75 9.85 31.97
C GLU A 220 -4.03 10.36 32.65
N ILE A 221 -5.17 10.16 32.00
CA ILE A 221 -6.49 10.60 32.49
C ILE A 221 -6.94 9.79 33.69
N GLN A 222 -6.69 8.49 33.69
CA GLN A 222 -7.09 7.62 34.79
C GLN A 222 -6.49 8.06 36.13
N SER A 223 -5.34 8.75 36.11
CA SER A 223 -4.69 9.28 37.30
C SER A 223 -5.31 10.57 37.86
N GLN A 224 -6.12 11.28 37.07
CA GLN A 224 -6.69 12.59 37.44
C GLN A 224 -8.15 12.47 37.87
N SER A 225 -8.45 12.87 39.11
CA SER A 225 -9.82 12.96 39.61
C SER A 225 -10.54 14.18 39.02
N GLY A 226 -11.74 13.99 38.45
CA GLY A 226 -12.60 15.08 37.97
C GLY A 226 -12.58 15.39 36.47
N VAL A 227 -11.91 14.58 35.65
CA VAL A 227 -11.86 14.78 34.18
C VAL A 227 -13.15 14.32 33.48
N PHE A 228 -13.82 13.30 34.02
CA PHE A 228 -15.08 12.79 33.50
C PHE A 228 -16.26 13.70 33.87
N LEU A 229 -17.27 13.77 33.00
CA LEU A 229 -18.46 14.59 33.23
C LEU A 229 -19.21 14.12 34.50
N ASP A 230 -19.52 12.83 34.57
CA ASP A 230 -19.94 12.14 35.78
C ASP A 230 -19.52 10.66 35.68
N ARG A 231 -18.45 10.32 36.40
CA ARG A 231 -17.86 8.97 36.38
C ARG A 231 -18.83 7.94 36.93
N GLU A 232 -19.55 8.27 37.99
CA GLU A 232 -20.39 7.31 38.72
C GLU A 232 -21.68 6.99 37.95
N LEU A 233 -22.26 7.97 37.26
CA LEU A 233 -23.40 7.75 36.35
C LEU A 233 -23.00 6.96 35.11
N CYS A 234 -21.83 7.27 34.51
CA CYS A 234 -21.37 6.57 33.31
C CYS A 234 -21.17 5.07 33.55
N ILE A 235 -20.41 4.70 34.58
CA ILE A 235 -20.08 3.30 34.86
C ILE A 235 -21.23 2.54 35.54
N GLY A 236 -22.26 3.26 35.99
CA GLY A 236 -23.50 2.74 36.57
C GLY A 236 -23.48 2.51 38.10
N TYR A 237 -22.57 3.19 38.83
CA TYR A 237 -22.56 3.19 40.29
C TYR A 237 -23.74 3.96 40.88
N LYS A 238 -24.09 5.11 40.31
CA LYS A 238 -25.28 5.87 40.68
C LYS A 238 -26.42 5.57 39.71
N SER A 239 -27.62 5.33 40.24
CA SER A 239 -28.83 5.34 39.42
C SER A 239 -29.23 6.77 39.13
N LEU A 240 -29.62 7.07 37.90
CA LEU A 240 -30.60 8.13 37.67
C LEU A 240 -31.88 7.64 38.34
N THR A 241 -32.21 8.22 39.50
CA THR A 241 -33.17 7.73 40.50
C THR A 241 -34.63 7.63 40.03
N THR A 242 -34.92 7.69 38.73
CA THR A 242 -36.29 7.71 38.20
C THR A 242 -36.51 7.01 36.85
N ARG A 243 -35.48 6.47 36.17
CA ARG A 243 -35.64 6.03 34.76
C ARG A 243 -34.74 4.84 34.37
N ASP A 244 -35.36 3.70 34.11
CA ASP A 244 -34.70 2.43 33.76
C ASP A 244 -34.44 2.25 32.24
N ASP A 245 -34.72 3.26 31.42
CA ASP A 245 -34.63 3.21 29.95
C ASP A 245 -33.30 3.73 29.37
N ILE A 246 -32.25 3.82 30.21
CA ILE A 246 -30.95 4.44 29.89
C ILE A 246 -29.80 3.46 30.17
N ALA A 247 -28.83 3.39 29.26
CA ALA A 247 -27.59 2.64 29.44
C ALA A 247 -26.77 3.16 30.65
N PRO A 248 -25.90 2.36 31.28
CA PRO A 248 -25.61 0.96 31.01
C PRO A 248 -26.39 -0.02 31.89
N ARG A 249 -27.40 0.44 32.65
CA ARG A 249 -28.06 -0.39 33.67
C ARG A 249 -29.14 -1.32 33.12
N ILE A 250 -29.71 -0.99 31.97
CA ILE A 250 -30.80 -1.76 31.36
C ILE A 250 -30.35 -3.19 30.99
N ASP A 251 -31.23 -4.17 31.23
CA ASP A 251 -30.94 -5.60 31.02
C ASP A 251 -31.00 -6.02 29.55
N ASN A 252 -31.71 -5.26 28.72
CA ASN A 252 -31.82 -5.49 27.30
C ASN A 252 -31.66 -4.17 26.55
N PRO A 253 -30.62 -4.03 25.70
CA PRO A 253 -30.34 -2.77 25.02
C PRO A 253 -31.43 -2.40 24.01
N LEU A 254 -32.27 -3.34 23.56
CA LEU A 254 -33.41 -3.05 22.68
C LEU A 254 -34.42 -2.06 23.30
N TYR A 255 -34.50 -2.01 24.62
CA TYR A 255 -35.39 -1.08 25.35
C TYR A 255 -34.74 0.28 25.64
N THR A 256 -33.53 0.54 25.13
CA THR A 256 -32.83 1.82 25.31
C THR A 256 -33.46 2.90 24.43
N THR A 257 -34.45 3.62 24.95
CA THR A 257 -35.17 4.64 24.17
C THR A 257 -34.41 5.97 24.10
N ARG A 258 -33.67 6.32 25.16
CA ARG A 258 -32.95 7.59 25.30
C ARG A 258 -31.44 7.42 25.23
N SER A 259 -30.74 8.52 24.93
CA SER A 259 -29.28 8.54 24.89
C SER A 259 -28.71 8.95 26.26
N ASN A 260 -27.68 8.25 26.72
CA ASN A 260 -26.93 8.60 27.90
C ASN A 260 -25.83 9.62 27.56
N THR A 261 -25.96 10.84 28.09
CA THR A 261 -24.97 11.93 27.89
C THR A 261 -23.60 11.67 28.54
N TYR A 262 -23.51 10.68 29.43
CA TYR A 262 -22.29 10.33 30.17
C TYR A 262 -21.52 9.15 29.55
N LEU A 263 -22.09 8.47 28.56
CA LEU A 263 -21.56 7.24 27.96
C LEU A 263 -21.52 7.35 26.43
N TYR A 264 -20.42 6.95 25.81
CA TYR A 264 -20.41 6.76 24.35
C TYR A 264 -21.21 5.52 23.98
N GLU A 265 -22.28 5.66 23.21
CA GLU A 265 -23.21 4.55 22.95
C GLU A 265 -22.95 3.78 21.65
N LYS A 266 -22.09 4.32 20.77
CA LYS A 266 -21.76 3.70 19.48
C LYS A 266 -20.58 2.76 19.61
N GLY A 267 -20.64 1.62 18.93
CA GLY A 267 -19.54 0.68 18.84
C GLY A 267 -18.33 1.25 18.09
N CYS A 268 -17.13 0.92 18.56
CA CYS A 268 -15.89 1.50 18.01
C CYS A 268 -15.64 1.17 16.54
N VAL A 269 -15.90 -0.07 16.13
CA VAL A 269 -15.78 -0.47 14.72
C VAL A 269 -16.77 0.29 13.86
N THR A 270 -17.97 0.60 14.34
CA THR A 270 -18.96 1.39 13.59
C THR A 270 -18.50 2.83 13.38
N VAL A 271 -17.97 3.47 14.42
CA VAL A 271 -17.45 4.85 14.32
C VAL A 271 -16.26 4.93 13.36
N VAL A 272 -15.38 3.95 13.43
CA VAL A 272 -14.08 3.98 12.75
C VAL A 272 -14.13 3.41 11.33
N ARG A 273 -15.16 2.61 11.00
CA ARG A 273 -15.32 1.95 9.69
C ARG A 273 -15.19 2.91 8.52
N GLN A 274 -15.88 4.05 8.55
CA GLN A 274 -15.89 4.98 7.42
C GLN A 274 -14.51 5.57 7.15
N GLU A 275 -13.79 5.99 8.19
CA GLU A 275 -12.43 6.54 8.05
C GLU A 275 -11.43 5.48 7.57
N TYR A 276 -11.56 4.23 8.05
CA TYR A 276 -10.70 3.14 7.61
C TYR A 276 -10.97 2.68 6.18
N GLN A 277 -12.24 2.62 5.76
CA GLN A 277 -12.58 2.24 4.40
C GLN A 277 -11.97 3.24 3.40
N GLN A 278 -12.01 4.53 3.70
CA GLN A 278 -11.35 5.55 2.89
C GLN A 278 -9.84 5.30 2.78
N TYR A 279 -9.16 5.01 3.90
CA TYR A 279 -7.74 4.67 3.91
C TYR A 279 -7.42 3.47 2.99
N SER A 280 -8.14 2.36 3.16
CA SER A 280 -7.87 1.13 2.42
C SER A 280 -8.20 1.28 0.93
N ILE A 281 -9.24 2.04 0.58
CA ILE A 281 -9.55 2.40 -0.82
C ILE A 281 -8.42 3.24 -1.42
N MET A 282 -7.90 4.25 -0.70
CA MET A 282 -6.79 5.07 -1.19
C MET A 282 -5.54 4.23 -1.44
N LEU A 283 -5.22 3.27 -0.57
CA LEU A 283 -4.08 2.36 -0.74
C LEU A 283 -4.28 1.43 -1.95
N ALA A 284 -5.46 0.82 -2.10
CA ALA A 284 -5.76 -0.05 -3.23
C ALA A 284 -5.76 0.71 -4.57
N ALA A 285 -6.40 1.88 -4.61
CA ALA A 285 -6.49 2.71 -5.81
C ALA A 285 -5.12 3.26 -6.24
N SER A 286 -4.31 3.72 -5.30
CA SER A 286 -2.95 4.20 -5.59
C SER A 286 -2.05 3.08 -6.11
N GLY A 287 -2.07 1.90 -5.47
CA GLY A 287 -1.34 0.72 -5.93
C GLY A 287 -1.76 0.27 -7.32
N THR A 288 -3.06 0.21 -7.60
CA THR A 288 -3.60 -0.17 -8.92
C THR A 288 -3.21 0.84 -10.00
N THR A 289 -3.31 2.13 -9.71
CA THR A 289 -2.97 3.20 -10.67
C THR A 289 -1.48 3.16 -11.03
N ALA A 290 -0.61 3.02 -10.02
CA ALA A 290 0.83 2.88 -10.22
C ALA A 290 1.21 1.61 -10.98
N LEU A 291 0.51 0.50 -10.72
CA LEU A 291 0.68 -0.78 -11.42
C LEU A 291 0.39 -0.64 -12.92
N VAL A 292 -0.76 -0.06 -13.28
CA VAL A 292 -1.15 0.14 -14.69
C VAL A 292 -0.10 0.98 -15.42
N LEU A 293 0.34 2.08 -14.81
CA LEU A 293 1.35 2.94 -15.42
C LEU A 293 2.71 2.21 -15.56
N SER A 294 3.12 1.43 -14.56
CA SER A 294 4.35 0.64 -14.63
C SER A 294 4.29 -0.41 -15.77
N ILE A 295 3.14 -1.03 -16.00
CA ILE A 295 2.93 -1.96 -17.13
C ILE A 295 3.05 -1.25 -18.47
N VAL A 296 2.44 -0.07 -18.62
CA VAL A 296 2.55 0.73 -19.85
C VAL A 296 4.02 1.11 -20.12
N GLY A 297 4.75 1.58 -19.10
CA GLY A 297 6.17 1.92 -19.23
C GLY A 297 7.05 0.72 -19.59
N PHE A 298 6.76 -0.44 -19.01
CA PHE A 298 7.43 -1.70 -19.35
C PHE A 298 7.20 -2.11 -20.80
N ILE A 299 5.96 -2.07 -21.29
CA ILE A 299 5.62 -2.39 -22.69
C ILE A 299 6.31 -1.43 -23.65
N LEU A 300 6.25 -0.11 -23.40
CA LEU A 300 6.92 0.89 -24.23
C LEU A 300 8.44 0.65 -24.30
N SER A 301 9.05 0.29 -23.17
CA SER A 301 10.48 0.00 -23.09
C SER A 301 10.86 -1.26 -23.87
N LEU A 302 10.05 -2.32 -23.80
CA LEU A 302 10.23 -3.55 -24.58
C LEU A 302 10.12 -3.28 -26.09
N VAL A 303 9.08 -2.56 -26.51
CA VAL A 303 8.88 -2.21 -27.93
C VAL A 303 10.06 -1.41 -28.47
N LEU A 304 10.58 -0.47 -27.68
CA LEU A 304 11.77 0.31 -28.04
C LEU A 304 13.02 -0.58 -28.16
N LEU A 305 13.23 -1.52 -27.22
CA LEU A 305 14.36 -2.45 -27.26
C LEU A 305 14.31 -3.33 -28.51
N PHE A 306 13.15 -3.96 -28.78
CA PHE A 306 12.96 -4.79 -29.97
C PHE A 306 13.19 -4.01 -31.26
N HIS A 307 12.75 -2.74 -31.33
CA HIS A 307 13.00 -1.91 -32.50
C HIS A 307 14.50 -1.62 -32.67
N ILE A 308 15.23 -1.31 -31.60
CA ILE A 308 16.68 -1.07 -31.66
C ILE A 308 17.42 -2.34 -32.13
N GLU A 309 17.10 -3.50 -31.57
CA GLU A 309 17.72 -4.77 -31.99
C GLU A 309 17.40 -5.12 -33.44
N TYR A 310 16.15 -4.94 -33.87
CA TYR A 310 15.74 -5.17 -35.26
C TYR A 310 16.52 -4.28 -36.23
N GLN A 311 16.69 -2.98 -35.92
CA GLN A 311 17.48 -2.07 -36.73
C GLN A 311 18.96 -2.46 -36.81
N GLN A 312 19.53 -2.97 -35.71
CA GLN A 312 20.90 -3.48 -35.71
C GLN A 312 21.03 -4.75 -36.56
N PHE A 313 20.10 -5.69 -36.45
CA PHE A 313 20.08 -6.92 -37.24
C PHE A 313 19.97 -6.63 -38.75
N VAL A 314 19.03 -5.76 -39.16
CA VAL A 314 18.87 -5.38 -40.57
C VAL A 314 20.16 -4.77 -41.12
N ARG A 315 20.84 -3.91 -40.36
CA ARG A 315 22.13 -3.34 -40.80
C ARG A 315 23.23 -4.37 -40.97
N ILE A 316 23.39 -5.28 -40.00
CA ILE A 316 24.40 -6.33 -40.07
C ILE A 316 24.13 -7.19 -41.32
N SER A 317 22.87 -7.50 -41.59
CA SER A 317 22.46 -8.25 -42.80
C SER A 317 22.76 -7.48 -44.09
N THR A 318 22.48 -6.18 -44.16
CA THR A 318 22.78 -5.36 -45.35
C THR A 318 24.27 -5.19 -45.57
N ASP A 319 25.06 -4.94 -44.52
CA ASP A 319 26.52 -4.80 -44.61
C ASP A 319 27.18 -6.11 -45.05
N TRP A 320 26.66 -7.25 -44.59
CA TRP A 320 27.12 -8.56 -45.02
C TRP A 320 26.82 -8.82 -46.50
N ASN A 321 25.61 -8.48 -46.98
CA ASN A 321 25.27 -8.60 -48.39
C ASN A 321 26.13 -7.68 -49.28
N ILE A 322 26.41 -6.45 -48.84
CA ILE A 322 27.28 -5.52 -49.58
C ILE A 322 28.71 -6.09 -49.65
N ASN A 323 29.30 -6.51 -48.53
CA ASN A 323 30.65 -7.08 -48.53
C ASN A 323 30.77 -8.35 -49.37
N THR A 324 29.75 -9.20 -49.37
CA THR A 324 29.75 -10.42 -50.20
C THR A 324 29.66 -10.06 -51.68
N SER A 325 28.89 -9.04 -52.04
CA SER A 325 28.81 -8.54 -53.41
C SER A 325 30.12 -7.89 -53.89
N THR A 326 30.82 -7.12 -53.05
CA THR A 326 32.13 -6.55 -53.41
C THR A 326 33.20 -7.62 -53.53
N ILE A 327 33.21 -8.65 -52.68
CA ILE A 327 34.15 -9.78 -52.82
C ILE A 327 33.90 -10.52 -54.15
N ASN A 328 32.64 -10.75 -54.53
CA ASN A 328 32.31 -11.41 -55.80
C ASN A 328 32.65 -10.54 -57.03
N ILE A 329 32.52 -9.22 -56.94
CA ILE A 329 32.93 -8.31 -58.01
C ILE A 329 34.47 -8.32 -58.12
N GLN A 330 35.18 -8.28 -57.01
CA GLN A 330 36.65 -8.23 -57.01
C GLN A 330 37.27 -9.55 -57.47
N SER A 331 36.68 -10.71 -57.13
CA SER A 331 37.08 -12.00 -57.70
C SER A 331 36.83 -12.07 -59.21
N SER A 332 35.68 -11.55 -59.68
CA SER A 332 35.38 -11.51 -61.13
C SER A 332 36.33 -10.60 -61.92
N ILE A 333 36.81 -9.51 -61.31
CA ILE A 333 37.80 -8.61 -61.93
C ILE A 333 39.18 -9.28 -61.99
N GLN A 334 39.57 -10.02 -60.95
CA GLN A 334 40.86 -10.71 -60.90
C GLN A 334 40.94 -11.86 -61.93
N ASP A 335 39.85 -12.59 -62.15
CA ASP A 335 39.77 -13.64 -63.17
C ASP A 335 39.82 -13.07 -64.60
N ASN A 336 39.21 -11.90 -64.84
CA ASN A 336 39.27 -11.21 -66.15
C ASN A 336 40.65 -10.62 -66.47
N ILE A 337 41.42 -10.17 -65.47
CA ILE A 337 42.80 -9.69 -65.69
C ILE A 337 43.73 -10.86 -66.04
N SER A 338 43.55 -12.03 -65.43
CA SER A 338 44.36 -13.23 -65.71
C SER A 338 44.15 -13.81 -67.13
N THR A 339 42.94 -13.72 -67.66
CA THR A 339 42.59 -14.16 -69.02
C THR A 339 43.09 -13.18 -70.08
N THR A 340 43.03 -11.87 -69.80
CA THR A 340 43.55 -10.83 -70.71
C THR A 340 45.09 -10.87 -70.81
N SER A 341 45.81 -11.18 -69.71
CA SER A 341 47.26 -11.37 -69.77
C SER A 341 47.69 -12.63 -70.55
N LYS A 342 46.83 -13.65 -70.60
CA LYS A 342 47.09 -14.87 -71.39
C LYS A 342 46.91 -14.63 -72.89
N GLN A 343 45.90 -13.85 -73.30
CA GLN A 343 45.72 -13.50 -74.71
C GLN A 343 46.79 -12.53 -75.25
N LEU A 344 47.36 -11.66 -74.41
CA LEU A 344 48.45 -10.77 -74.84
C LEU A 344 49.78 -11.54 -75.08
N SER A 345 49.99 -12.64 -74.33
CA SER A 345 51.16 -13.52 -74.51
C SER A 345 51.06 -14.42 -75.75
N GLU A 346 49.87 -14.66 -76.28
CA GLU A 346 49.66 -15.55 -77.43
C GLU A 346 49.72 -14.80 -78.78
N ASN A 347 49.46 -13.49 -78.78
CA ASN A 347 49.57 -12.64 -79.98
C ASN A 347 51.01 -12.20 -80.32
N ASP A 348 51.94 -12.19 -79.35
CA ASP A 348 53.35 -11.85 -79.62
C ASP A 348 54.14 -12.98 -80.30
N VAL A 349 53.57 -14.18 -80.41
CA VAL A 349 54.19 -15.32 -81.11
C VAL A 349 53.82 -15.34 -82.60
N LEU A 350 52.82 -14.56 -83.05
CA LEU A 350 52.32 -14.60 -84.43
C LEU A 350 52.83 -13.47 -85.36
N VAL A 351 53.78 -12.63 -84.91
CA VAL A 351 54.37 -11.52 -85.72
C VAL A 351 55.84 -11.77 -86.09
N LYS A 352 56.34 -12.99 -85.88
CA LYS A 352 57.62 -13.46 -86.45
C LYS A 352 57.38 -14.71 -87.30
N ALA A 353 56.88 -14.50 -88.52
CA ALA A 353 56.96 -15.43 -89.64
C ALA A 353 57.43 -14.66 -90.88
#